data_AF-A0A522Y5Y0-F1
#
_entry.id   AF-A0A522Y5Y0-F1
#
_cell.length_a   1.000
_cell.length_b   1.000
_cell.length_c   1.000
_cell.angle_alpha   90.00
_cell.angle_beta   90.00
_cell.angle_gamma   90.00
#
_symmetry.space_group_name_H-M   'P 1'
#
loop_
_entity.id
_entity.type
_entity.pdbx_description
1 polymer ?
#
loop_
_entity_poly.entity_id
_entity_poly.type
_entity_poly.pdbx_seq_one_letter_code
_entity_poly.pdbx_strand_id
1 'polypeptide(L)' 'AFRASDLAFTSRLPVLMTEKDAMKCAAIAPDDAYAVPVVAELPEAFWAAFLDRLDRLRSSAPP' A
#
# COMPACT_ATOMS: atom_id res chain seq x y z
N ALA A 1 14.57 5.65 -9.47
CA ALA A 1 13.29 5.58 -10.21
C ALA A 1 13.34 4.36 -11.12
N PHE A 2 12.21 3.68 -11.32
CA PHE A 2 12.09 2.56 -12.25
C PHE A 2 12.13 3.04 -13.70
N ARG A 3 12.57 2.17 -14.60
CA ARG A 3 12.57 2.36 -16.07
C ARG A 3 11.68 1.31 -16.72
N ALA A 4 11.17 1.58 -17.93
CA ALA A 4 10.34 0.62 -18.67
C ALA A 4 11.07 -0.72 -18.91
N SER A 5 12.39 -0.68 -19.11
CA SER A 5 13.24 -1.89 -19.22
C SER A 5 13.21 -2.76 -17.97
N ASP A 6 12.97 -2.18 -16.79
CA ASP A 6 12.92 -2.92 -15.52
C ASP A 6 11.62 -3.75 -15.41
N LEU A 7 10.63 -3.49 -16.28
CA LEU A 7 9.36 -4.22 -16.36
C LEU A 7 9.29 -5.18 -17.56
N ALA A 8 10.34 -5.24 -18.38
CA ALA A 8 10.42 -6.10 -19.56
C ALA A 8 10.98 -7.48 -19.20
N PHE A 9 10.15 -8.34 -18.64
CA PHE A 9 10.52 -9.72 -18.29
C PHE A 9 10.68 -10.60 -19.54
N THR A 10 11.56 -11.59 -19.48
CA THR A 10 11.79 -12.54 -20.59
C THR A 10 10.61 -13.48 -20.83
N SER A 11 9.83 -13.76 -19.80
CA SER A 11 8.56 -14.48 -19.90
C SER A 11 7.44 -13.57 -20.39
N ARG A 12 6.61 -14.05 -21.32
CA ARG A 12 5.37 -13.37 -21.73
C ARG A 12 4.23 -13.69 -20.77
N LEU A 13 4.41 -13.33 -19.50
CA LEU A 13 3.40 -13.47 -18.45
C LEU A 13 3.05 -12.10 -17.90
N PRO A 14 1.81 -11.92 -17.36
CA PRO A 14 1.42 -10.70 -16.69
C PRO A 14 2.40 -10.27 -15.60
N VAL A 15 2.61 -8.96 -15.47
CA VAL A 15 3.50 -8.40 -14.45
C VAL A 15 2.70 -8.08 -13.20
N LEU A 16 3.07 -8.70 -12.07
CA LEU A 16 2.47 -8.40 -10.77
C LEU A 16 3.40 -7.48 -9.97
N MET A 17 2.83 -6.45 -9.35
CA MET A 17 3.57 -5.56 -8.45
C MET A 17 2.74 -5.15 -7.23
N THR A 18 3.44 -4.60 -6.23
CA THR A 18 2.78 -3.98 -5.06
C THR A 18 2.18 -2.63 -5.44
N GLU A 19 1.14 -2.17 -4.74
CA GLU A 19 0.54 -0.84 -4.98
C GLU A 19 1.57 0.30 -4.96
N LYS A 20 2.54 0.21 -4.05
CA LYS A 20 3.66 1.15 -3.94
C LYS A 20 4.46 1.27 -5.23
N ASP A 21 4.70 0.15 -5.91
CA ASP A 21 5.47 0.14 -7.16
C ASP A 21 4.57 0.49 -8.35
N ALA A 22 3.28 0.13 -8.34
CA ALA A 22 2.30 0.54 -9.34
C ALA A 22 2.18 2.08 -9.43
N MET A 23 2.10 2.77 -8.29
CA MET A 23 2.09 4.24 -8.25
C MET A 23 3.36 4.86 -8.83
N LYS A 24 4.51 4.20 -8.69
CA LYS A 24 5.80 4.69 -9.23
C LYS A 24 5.96 4.40 -10.72
N CYS A 25 5.33 3.33 -11.19
CA CYS A 25 5.47 2.83 -12.55
C CYS A 25 4.31 3.22 -13.46
N ALA A 26 3.30 3.96 -12.99
CA ALA A 26 2.07 4.27 -13.73
C ALA A 26 2.28 4.79 -15.16
N ALA A 27 3.35 5.58 -15.41
CA ALA A 27 3.65 6.11 -16.73
C ALA A 27 4.46 5.17 -17.65
N ILE A 28 5.00 4.07 -17.11
CA ILE A 28 5.90 3.14 -17.81
C ILE A 28 5.43 1.68 -17.75
N ALA A 29 4.32 1.40 -17.05
CA ALA A 29 3.78 0.07 -16.89
C ALA A 29 3.15 -0.42 -18.21
N PRO A 30 3.42 -1.67 -18.64
CA PRO A 30 2.76 -2.26 -19.80
C PRO A 30 1.28 -2.54 -19.52
N ASP A 31 0.49 -2.75 -20.57
CA ASP A 31 -0.96 -2.99 -20.48
C ASP A 31 -1.32 -4.25 -19.67
N ASP A 32 -0.39 -5.22 -19.54
CA ASP A 32 -0.54 -6.45 -18.77
C ASP A 32 0.10 -6.40 -17.38
N ALA A 33 0.30 -5.19 -16.84
CA ALA A 33 0.71 -4.97 -15.47
C ALA A 33 -0.48 -4.82 -14.52
N TYR A 34 -0.41 -5.51 -13.37
CA TYR A 34 -1.44 -5.51 -12.35
C TYR A 34 -0.84 -5.24 -10.96
N ALA A 35 -1.58 -4.49 -10.15
CA ALA A 35 -1.27 -4.30 -8.74
C ALA A 35 -2.09 -5.28 -7.90
N VAL A 36 -1.44 -5.95 -6.94
CA VAL A 36 -2.15 -6.79 -5.97
C VAL A 36 -2.34 -5.98 -4.68
N PRO A 37 -3.60 -5.68 -4.29
CA PRO A 37 -3.86 -4.96 -3.05
C PRO A 37 -3.54 -5.87 -1.86
N VAL A 38 -2.91 -5.30 -0.84
CA VAL A 38 -2.71 -5.98 0.44
C VAL A 38 -3.70 -5.41 1.45
N VAL A 39 -4.55 -6.28 2.00
CA VAL A 39 -5.48 -5.91 3.07
C VAL A 39 -4.87 -6.34 4.40
N ALA A 40 -4.72 -5.40 5.32
CA ALA A 40 -4.31 -5.68 6.69
C ALA A 40 -5.54 -5.66 7.60
N GLU A 41 -5.82 -6.78 8.27
CA GLU A 41 -6.85 -6.87 9.29
C GLU A 41 -6.21 -6.89 10.68
N LEU A 42 -6.64 -5.97 11.54
CA LEU A 42 -6.18 -5.89 12.92
C LEU A 42 -7.25 -6.46 13.85
N PRO A 43 -6.86 -7.14 14.96
CA PRO A 43 -7.82 -7.66 15.92
C PRO A 43 -8.68 -6.54 16.53
N GLU A 44 -9.94 -6.84 16.85
CA GLU A 44 -10.86 -5.87 17.48
C GLU A 44 -10.28 -5.20 18.73
N ALA A 45 -9.55 -5.97 19.55
CA ALA A 45 -8.88 -5.48 20.75
C ALA A 45 -7.84 -4.36 20.47
N PHE A 46 -7.19 -4.39 19.29
CA PHE A 46 -6.28 -3.31 18.89
C PHE A 46 -7.05 -2.00 18.73
N TRP A 47 -8.19 -2.02 18.05
CA TRP A 47 -8.99 -0.82 17.80
C TRP A 47 -9.52 -0.22 19.10
N ALA A 48 -10.03 -1.05 20.00
CA ALA A 48 -10.47 -0.60 21.32
C ALA A 48 -9.34 0.12 22.10
N ALA A 49 -8.16 -0.48 22.16
CA ALA A 49 -7.01 0.10 22.86
C ALA A 49 -6.49 1.38 22.18
N PHE A 50 -6.51 1.42 20.85
CA PHE A 50 -6.07 2.57 20.06
C PHE A 50 -6.97 3.79 20.28
N LEU A 51 -8.30 3.61 20.18
CA LEU A 51 -9.28 4.68 20.38
C LEU A 51 -9.23 5.24 21.81
N ASP A 52 -9.17 4.36 22.81
CA ASP A 52 -9.03 4.73 24.22
C ASP A 52 -7.75 5.58 24.47
N ARG A 53 -6.64 5.26 23.78
CA ARG A 53 -5.43 6.09 23.84
C ARG A 53 -5.60 7.45 23.17
N LEU A 54 -6.28 7.53 22.03
CA LEU A 54 -6.55 8.80 21.35
C LEU A 54 -7.42 9.72 22.20
N ASP A 55 -8.45 9.19 22.86
CA ASP A 55 -9.34 9.98 23.70
C ASP A 55 -8.62 10.54 24.93
N ARG A 56 -7.72 9.76 25.54
CA ARG A 56 -6.84 10.27 26.60
C ARG A 56 -5.96 11.43 26.13
N LEU A 57 -5.35 11.32 24.95
CA LEU A 57 -4.51 12.38 24.39
C LEU A 57 -5.33 13.66 24.12
N ARG A 58 -6.52 13.52 23.54
CA ARG A 58 -7.44 14.65 23.29
C ARG A 58 -7.88 15.33 24.57
N SER A 59 -8.17 14.55 25.61
CA SER A 59 -8.58 15.06 26.92
C SER A 59 -7.44 15.72 27.70
N SER A 60 -6.20 15.40 27.35
CA SER A 60 -4.99 16.00 27.94
C SER A 60 -4.46 17.22 27.17
N ALA A 61 -5.02 17.53 26.00
CA ALA A 61 -4.65 18.71 25.25
C ALA A 61 -5.23 19.97 25.94
N PRO A 62 -4.44 21.05 26.13
CA PRO A 62 -4.98 22.29 26.68
C PRO A 62 -6.03 22.88 25.72
N PRO A 63 -6.99 23.67 26.24
CA PRO A 63 -8.08 24.26 25.45
C PRO A 63 -7.59 25.21 24.35
#